data_AF-A0A943XM96-F1
#
_entry.id   AF-A0A943XM96-F1
#
_cell.length_a   1.000
_cell.length_b   1.000
_cell.length_c   1.000
_cell.angle_alpha   90.00
_cell.angle_beta   90.00
_cell.angle_gamma   90.00
#
_symmetry.space_group_name_H-M   'P 1'
#
loop_
_entity.id
_entity.type
_entity.pdbx_description
1 polymer ?
#
loop_
_entity_poly.entity_id
_entity_poly.type
_entity_poly.pdbx_seq_one_letter_code
_entity_poly.pdbx_strand_id
1 'polypeptide(L)'
;MKCEICHKADACRAITRENGGEDDELYVCEECAKAERLSRQRKSSRTRKVTGLPPGVEMSVTEISSMDGMEPPPIVGALLNAFQDFVNGVNPSPAKQLPAAEQKEKKEFSAASAADIFRLRDGFHLEGIHLIGEIEAVRRALHALDMDLEGLDVDGVKDAGHSYRLRYSCSDETAKRVAEALVREERNARVRLFEELPRVYGDALCRALAILKNCRLLSPGELFDLLSPLRIAAKERMLDGITFKQIENMLSSIDLSGREDMLEQYERDRVDAARADKMNRRFEDVVLNERAEEKFL
;
A
#
# COMPACT_ATOMS: atom_id res chain seq x y z
N MET A 1 -17.24 -22.38 33.15
CA MET A 1 -18.38 -22.63 32.24
C MET A 1 -18.00 -23.77 31.32
N LYS A 2 -18.91 -24.69 30.98
CA LYS A 2 -18.62 -25.78 30.04
C LYS A 2 -18.76 -25.29 28.60
N CYS A 3 -17.99 -25.87 27.69
CA CYS A 3 -18.09 -25.55 26.26
C CYS A 3 -19.50 -25.78 25.74
N GLU A 4 -20.07 -24.78 25.08
CA GLU A 4 -21.44 -24.81 24.53
C GLU A 4 -21.57 -25.65 23.25
N ILE A 5 -20.45 -26.09 22.67
CA ILE A 5 -20.43 -26.98 21.50
C ILE A 5 -20.27 -28.45 21.90
N CYS A 6 -19.23 -28.78 22.66
CA CYS A 6 -18.94 -30.19 22.98
C CYS A 6 -19.44 -30.63 24.36
N HIS A 7 -19.76 -29.70 25.26
CA HIS A 7 -20.13 -29.92 26.67
C HIS A 7 -19.15 -30.76 27.52
N LYS A 8 -17.97 -31.10 26.98
CA LYS A 8 -16.97 -31.97 27.63
C LYS A 8 -15.87 -31.17 28.32
N ALA A 9 -15.28 -30.21 27.60
CA ALA A 9 -14.19 -29.37 28.08
C ALA A 9 -14.72 -28.06 28.67
N ASP A 10 -13.87 -27.38 29.45
CA ASP A 10 -14.17 -26.05 29.94
C ASP A 10 -14.04 -25.02 28.81
N ALA A 11 -14.95 -24.05 28.80
CA ALA A 11 -14.92 -22.96 27.86
C ALA A 11 -13.77 -22.01 28.22
N CYS A 12 -12.95 -21.66 27.22
CA CYS A 12 -11.79 -20.80 27.38
C CYS A 12 -11.84 -19.57 26.48
N ARG A 13 -12.83 -19.48 25.57
CA ARG A 13 -12.94 -18.42 24.55
C ARG A 13 -14.40 -18.25 24.11
N ALA A 14 -14.79 -17.02 23.75
CA ALA A 14 -16.04 -16.75 23.03
C ALA A 14 -15.83 -16.79 21.50
N ILE A 15 -16.83 -17.25 20.75
CA ILE A 15 -16.89 -17.18 19.29
C ILE A 15 -18.30 -16.75 18.83
N THR A 16 -18.39 -15.91 17.81
CA THR A 16 -19.67 -15.45 17.25
C THR A 16 -20.10 -16.36 16.10
N ARG A 17 -21.35 -16.82 16.08
CA ARG A 17 -21.91 -17.69 15.03
C ARG A 17 -23.23 -17.12 14.51
N GLU A 18 -23.28 -16.89 13.21
CA GLU A 18 -24.49 -16.47 12.51
C GLU A 18 -25.46 -17.66 12.38
N ASN A 19 -26.60 -17.58 13.07
CA ASN A 19 -27.69 -18.54 12.99
C ASN A 19 -28.97 -17.80 12.55
N GLY A 20 -29.34 -17.94 11.28
CA GLY A 20 -30.62 -17.38 10.79
C GLY A 20 -30.67 -15.85 10.70
N GLY A 21 -29.52 -15.17 10.62
CA GLY A 21 -29.42 -13.71 10.49
C GLY A 21 -29.21 -12.97 11.81
N GLU A 22 -29.08 -13.69 12.93
CA GLU A 22 -28.65 -13.14 14.22
C GLU A 22 -27.28 -13.74 14.61
N ASP A 23 -26.45 -12.90 15.22
CA ASP A 23 -25.11 -13.26 15.69
C ASP A 23 -25.16 -13.74 17.14
N ASP A 24 -25.03 -15.05 17.33
CA ASP A 24 -24.97 -15.68 18.65
C ASP A 24 -23.52 -15.73 19.15
N GLU A 25 -23.24 -15.19 20.34
CA GLU A 25 -21.97 -15.41 21.04
C GLU A 25 -21.99 -16.75 21.80
N LEU A 26 -21.02 -17.61 21.51
CA LEU A 26 -20.86 -18.93 22.12
C LEU A 26 -19.56 -19.07 22.89
N TYR A 27 -19.60 -19.58 24.11
CA TYR A 27 -18.42 -19.88 24.92
C TYR A 27 -17.94 -21.32 24.70
N VAL A 28 -16.75 -21.47 24.12
CA VAL A 28 -16.24 -22.75 23.60
C VAL A 28 -14.85 -23.10 24.12
N CYS A 29 -14.52 -24.39 24.07
CA CYS A 29 -13.15 -24.85 24.30
C CYS A 29 -12.29 -24.62 23.05
N GLU A 30 -10.97 -24.70 23.23
CA GLU A 30 -10.00 -24.42 22.18
C GLU A 30 -10.14 -25.34 20.96
N GLU A 31 -10.42 -26.63 21.17
CA GLU A 31 -10.62 -27.59 20.07
C GLU A 31 -11.87 -27.26 19.25
N CYS A 32 -12.97 -26.88 19.90
CA CYS A 32 -14.20 -26.50 19.22
C CYS A 32 -14.05 -25.17 18.46
N ALA A 33 -13.28 -24.21 19.02
CA ALA A 33 -12.95 -22.98 18.32
C ALA A 33 -12.14 -23.24 17.04
N LYS A 34 -11.15 -24.16 17.10
CA LYS A 34 -10.36 -24.57 15.92
C LYS A 34 -11.22 -25.28 14.87
N ALA A 35 -12.11 -26.20 15.30
CA ALA A 35 -13.01 -26.92 14.40
C ALA A 35 -14.00 -25.98 13.68
N GLU A 36 -14.58 -25.01 14.40
CA GLU A 36 -15.51 -24.04 13.81
C GLU A 36 -14.81 -23.13 12.78
N ARG A 37 -13.58 -22.70 13.07
CA ARG A 37 -12.74 -21.92 12.13
C ARG A 37 -12.49 -22.69 10.83
N LEU A 38 -12.16 -23.98 10.91
CA LEU A 38 -11.95 -24.85 9.75
C LEU A 38 -13.25 -25.06 8.94
N SER A 39 -14.41 -25.14 9.61
CA SER A 39 -15.71 -25.27 8.95
C SER A 39 -16.06 -24.04 8.11
N ARG A 40 -15.80 -22.82 8.61
CA ARG A 40 -16.01 -21.56 7.87
C ARG A 40 -15.13 -21.46 6.62
N GLN A 41 -13.86 -21.84 6.74
CA GLN A 41 -12.93 -21.89 5.60
C GLN A 41 -13.38 -22.89 4.51
N ARG A 42 -14.01 -24.00 4.90
CA ARG A 42 -14.57 -24.98 3.96
C ARG A 42 -15.85 -24.50 3.26
N LYS A 43 -16.69 -23.70 3.93
CA LYS A 43 -17.89 -23.11 3.31
C LYS A 43 -17.54 -22.06 2.26
N SER A 44 -16.56 -21.20 2.52
CA SER A 44 -16.13 -20.15 1.58
C SER A 44 -15.44 -20.71 0.32
N SER A 45 -14.76 -21.84 0.44
CA SER A 45 -14.14 -22.51 -0.71
C SER A 45 -15.14 -23.26 -1.60
N ARG A 46 -16.32 -23.62 -1.08
CA ARG A 46 -17.35 -24.36 -1.82
C ARG A 46 -18.23 -23.45 -2.69
N THR A 47 -18.58 -22.25 -2.20
CA THR A 47 -19.28 -21.22 -2.99
C THR A 47 -18.45 -20.73 -4.18
N ARG A 48 -17.11 -20.67 -4.04
CA ARG A 48 -16.19 -20.26 -5.12
C ARG A 48 -16.14 -21.21 -6.31
N LYS A 49 -16.48 -22.49 -6.14
CA LYS A 49 -16.36 -23.53 -7.18
C LYS A 49 -17.57 -23.64 -8.13
N VAL A 50 -18.71 -23.03 -7.78
CA VAL A 50 -19.97 -23.24 -8.54
C VAL A 50 -20.31 -22.07 -9.47
N THR A 51 -19.93 -20.84 -9.14
CA THR A 51 -20.35 -19.64 -9.90
C THR A 51 -19.21 -18.81 -10.47
N GLY A 52 -17.95 -19.06 -10.07
CA GLY A 52 -16.81 -18.21 -10.47
C GLY A 52 -16.91 -16.74 -10.02
N LEU A 53 -17.95 -16.38 -9.28
CA LEU A 53 -18.28 -15.04 -8.80
C LEU A 53 -18.60 -15.08 -7.30
N PRO A 54 -18.27 -14.02 -6.54
CA PRO A 54 -18.68 -13.91 -5.14
C PRO A 54 -20.21 -13.91 -5.00
N PRO A 55 -20.75 -14.31 -3.84
CA PRO A 55 -22.20 -14.35 -3.62
C PRO A 55 -22.82 -12.96 -3.80
N GLY A 56 -23.85 -12.83 -4.64
CA GLY A 56 -24.62 -11.59 -4.83
C GLY A 56 -24.28 -10.74 -6.06
N VAL A 57 -23.47 -11.22 -7.00
CA VAL A 57 -23.10 -10.48 -8.22
C VAL A 57 -23.70 -11.13 -9.47
N GLU A 58 -24.66 -10.46 -10.12
CA GLU A 58 -25.04 -10.70 -11.52
C GLU A 58 -24.41 -9.62 -12.40
N MET A 59 -23.83 -10.01 -13.54
CA MET A 59 -23.27 -9.06 -14.50
C MET A 59 -24.29 -8.68 -15.57
N SER A 60 -24.71 -7.42 -15.59
CA SER A 60 -25.26 -6.79 -16.79
C SER A 60 -24.10 -6.20 -17.61
N VAL A 61 -23.87 -6.75 -18.80
CA VAL A 61 -22.89 -6.22 -19.76
C VAL A 61 -23.55 -5.08 -20.51
N THR A 62 -23.04 -3.86 -20.37
CA THR A 62 -23.29 -2.78 -21.34
C THR A 62 -21.97 -2.37 -21.98
N GLU A 63 -22.02 -2.27 -23.30
CA GLU A 63 -20.91 -2.05 -24.22
C GLU A 63 -20.22 -0.70 -23.98
N ILE A 64 -18.89 -0.70 -24.14
CA ILE A 64 -18.06 0.49 -24.09
C ILE A 64 -18.14 1.19 -25.45
N SER A 65 -18.90 2.28 -25.52
CA SER A 65 -18.75 3.28 -26.58
C SER A 65 -17.85 4.42 -26.10
N SER A 66 -16.85 4.73 -26.93
CA SER A 66 -15.94 5.88 -26.87
C SER A 66 -16.59 7.18 -26.42
N MET A 67 -16.01 7.86 -25.42
CA MET A 67 -16.33 9.26 -25.10
C MET A 67 -15.05 10.07 -24.90
N ASP A 68 -14.77 10.92 -25.90
CA ASP A 68 -14.10 12.21 -25.72
C ASP A 68 -14.90 13.05 -24.70
N GLY A 69 -14.22 13.70 -23.74
CA GLY A 69 -14.83 14.74 -22.92
C GLY A 69 -15.00 14.47 -21.41
N MET A 70 -14.19 13.62 -20.78
CA MET A 70 -14.13 13.63 -19.31
C MET A 70 -13.30 14.81 -18.81
N GLU A 71 -13.94 15.71 -18.06
CA GLU A 71 -13.26 16.60 -17.14
C GLU A 71 -12.26 15.80 -16.30
N PRO A 72 -11.04 16.32 -16.08
CA PRO A 72 -10.03 15.57 -15.38
C PRO A 72 -10.53 15.27 -13.96
N PRO A 73 -10.16 14.11 -13.39
CA PRO A 73 -10.62 13.71 -12.06
C PRO A 73 -10.35 14.84 -11.05
N PRO A 74 -11.23 15.02 -10.04
CA PRO A 74 -11.32 16.24 -9.22
C PRO A 74 -10.00 16.66 -8.53
N ILE A 75 -9.01 15.78 -8.43
CA ILE A 75 -7.70 16.05 -7.82
C ILE A 75 -6.69 16.63 -8.81
N VAL A 76 -6.82 16.36 -10.10
CA VAL A 76 -6.13 17.19 -11.11
C VAL A 76 -6.62 18.63 -10.98
N GLY A 77 -7.90 18.85 -10.66
CA GLY A 77 -8.45 20.14 -10.29
C GLY A 77 -7.92 20.69 -8.96
N ALA A 78 -7.80 19.88 -7.89
CA ALA A 78 -7.29 20.35 -6.60
C ALA A 78 -5.79 20.65 -6.60
N LEU A 79 -4.98 19.81 -7.26
CA LEU A 79 -3.59 20.14 -7.60
C LEU A 79 -3.60 21.40 -8.47
N LEU A 80 -4.23 21.41 -9.64
CA LEU A 80 -4.20 22.58 -10.54
C LEU A 80 -4.72 23.85 -9.89
N ASN A 81 -5.67 23.80 -8.95
CA ASN A 81 -6.18 24.97 -8.23
C ASN A 81 -5.20 25.43 -7.15
N ALA A 82 -4.62 24.52 -6.36
CA ALA A 82 -3.53 24.83 -5.44
C ALA A 82 -2.25 25.30 -6.18
N PHE A 83 -2.08 24.88 -7.44
CA PHE A 83 -1.03 25.29 -8.36
C PHE A 83 -1.39 26.55 -9.17
N GLN A 84 -2.68 26.88 -9.39
CA GLN A 84 -3.15 28.08 -10.10
C GLN A 84 -3.07 29.31 -9.22
N ASP A 85 -3.30 29.18 -7.92
CA ASP A 85 -3.00 30.26 -6.96
C ASP A 85 -1.51 30.63 -6.97
N PHE A 86 -0.63 29.71 -7.38
CA PHE A 86 0.80 29.94 -7.55
C PHE A 86 1.14 30.57 -8.92
N VAL A 87 0.49 30.15 -10.01
CA VAL A 87 0.69 30.69 -11.36
C VAL A 87 0.15 32.12 -11.51
N ASN A 88 -0.94 32.48 -10.82
CA ASN A 88 -1.52 33.83 -10.87
C ASN A 88 -0.63 34.93 -10.23
N GLY A 89 0.45 34.55 -9.53
CA GLY A 89 1.47 35.47 -9.01
C GLY A 89 2.70 35.65 -9.91
N VAL A 90 2.82 34.91 -11.02
CA VAL A 90 3.96 34.95 -11.92
C VAL A 90 3.46 35.03 -13.36
N ASN A 91 3.50 36.24 -13.93
CA ASN A 91 3.15 36.47 -15.34
C ASN A 91 3.98 35.56 -16.27
N PRO A 92 3.38 34.64 -17.05
CA PRO A 92 4.11 33.92 -18.07
C PRO A 92 4.44 34.86 -19.23
N SER A 93 5.72 34.96 -19.59
CA SER A 93 6.15 35.68 -20.80
C SER A 93 5.71 34.92 -22.07
N PRO A 94 5.39 35.61 -23.18
CA PRO A 94 4.83 34.97 -24.37
C PRO A 94 5.85 34.04 -25.06
N ALA A 95 5.33 32.89 -25.49
CA ALA A 95 6.06 31.77 -26.06
C ALA A 95 6.94 32.17 -27.26
N LYS A 96 8.26 32.10 -27.08
CA LYS A 96 9.24 31.96 -28.17
C LYS A 96 9.53 30.47 -28.38
N GLN A 97 9.51 30.04 -29.63
CA GLN A 97 9.97 28.72 -30.06
C GLN A 97 11.37 28.44 -29.47
N LEU A 98 11.46 27.40 -28.64
CA LEU A 98 12.70 27.01 -27.96
C LEU A 98 13.57 26.17 -28.91
N PRO A 99 14.89 26.43 -28.99
CA PRO A 99 15.84 25.49 -29.57
C PRO A 99 15.89 24.20 -28.73
N ALA A 100 16.46 23.12 -29.28
CA ALA A 100 16.64 21.84 -28.59
C ALA A 100 17.05 22.07 -27.12
N ALA A 101 16.19 21.66 -26.19
CA ALA A 101 16.29 21.99 -24.78
C ALA A 101 17.65 21.54 -24.24
N GLU A 102 18.51 22.50 -23.89
CA GLU A 102 19.59 22.26 -22.93
C GLU A 102 18.95 21.62 -21.70
N GLN A 103 19.24 20.34 -21.48
CA GLN A 103 18.79 19.64 -20.28
C GLN A 103 19.47 20.31 -19.09
N LYS A 104 18.75 21.22 -18.43
CA LYS A 104 19.18 21.76 -17.14
C LYS A 104 19.39 20.58 -16.19
N GLU A 105 20.57 20.51 -15.60
CA GLU A 105 20.89 19.50 -14.59
C GLU A 105 19.87 19.60 -13.44
N LYS A 106 19.11 18.53 -13.22
CA LYS A 106 18.10 18.49 -12.15
C LYS A 106 18.77 18.14 -10.83
N LYS A 107 18.53 18.95 -9.81
CA LYS A 107 18.95 18.69 -8.42
C LYS A 107 18.00 17.69 -7.76
N GLU A 108 18.47 16.99 -6.75
CA GLU A 108 17.64 16.14 -5.89
C GLU A 108 17.15 16.93 -4.67
N PHE A 109 15.86 16.85 -4.36
CA PHE A 109 15.28 17.45 -3.17
C PHE A 109 15.38 16.48 -1.98
N SER A 110 15.94 16.94 -0.86
CA SER A 110 16.03 16.11 0.33
C SER A 110 14.69 15.99 1.05
N ALA A 111 14.17 14.76 1.18
CA ALA A 111 12.97 14.45 1.95
C ALA A 111 13.17 14.55 3.49
N ALA A 112 14.36 14.95 3.97
CA ALA A 112 14.68 15.03 5.40
C ALA A 112 13.81 16.03 6.18
N SER A 113 13.20 17.00 5.50
CA SER A 113 12.27 17.96 6.11
C SER A 113 10.86 17.39 6.32
N ALA A 114 10.52 16.27 5.68
CA ALA A 114 9.22 15.61 5.83
C ALA A 114 9.17 14.79 7.13
N ALA A 115 7.97 14.68 7.71
CA ALA A 115 7.78 13.81 8.88
C ALA A 115 8.06 12.35 8.51
N ASP A 116 8.59 11.58 9.46
CA ASP A 116 9.07 10.20 9.22
C ASP A 116 8.05 9.33 8.48
N ILE A 117 6.75 9.46 8.76
CA ILE A 117 5.71 8.66 8.11
C ILE A 117 5.57 8.90 6.60
N PHE A 118 6.05 10.02 6.07
CA PHE A 118 6.04 10.36 4.64
C PHE A 118 7.42 10.22 4.00
N ARG A 119 8.42 9.79 4.78
CA ARG A 119 9.78 9.56 4.32
C ARG A 119 10.07 8.07 4.35
N LEU A 120 10.76 7.57 3.34
CA LEU A 120 11.32 6.24 3.33
C LEU A 120 12.72 6.32 2.70
N ARG A 121 13.74 6.01 3.51
CA ARG A 121 15.16 6.23 3.17
C ARG A 121 15.43 7.70 2.80
N ASP A 122 15.91 7.93 1.59
CA ASP A 122 16.25 9.21 0.97
C ASP A 122 15.06 9.85 0.22
N GLY A 123 13.94 9.13 0.07
CA GLY A 123 12.78 9.57 -0.71
C GLY A 123 11.49 9.80 0.10
N PHE A 124 10.45 10.17 -0.63
CA PHE A 124 9.07 10.28 -0.17
C PHE A 124 8.35 8.94 -0.28
N HIS A 125 7.63 8.57 0.77
CA HIS A 125 6.78 7.39 0.81
C HIS A 125 5.36 7.75 0.40
N LEU A 126 4.95 7.37 -0.82
CA LEU A 126 3.71 7.79 -1.48
C LEU A 126 2.74 6.62 -1.74
N GLU A 127 2.70 5.67 -0.82
CA GLU A 127 1.79 4.52 -0.85
C GLU A 127 0.31 4.94 -0.94
N GLY A 128 -0.06 6.03 -0.27
CA GLY A 128 -1.41 6.57 -0.28
C GLY A 128 -1.87 6.94 -1.69
N ILE A 129 -1.09 7.82 -2.33
CA ILE A 129 -1.30 8.26 -3.72
C ILE A 129 -1.24 7.08 -4.70
N HIS A 130 -0.33 6.13 -4.46
CA HIS A 130 -0.24 4.92 -5.28
C HIS A 130 -1.53 4.10 -5.23
N LEU A 131 -2.03 3.76 -4.04
CA LEU A 131 -3.19 2.89 -3.87
C LEU A 131 -4.50 3.52 -4.38
N ILE A 132 -4.62 4.84 -4.38
CA ILE A 132 -5.76 5.54 -5.00
C ILE A 132 -5.61 5.70 -6.53
N GLY A 133 -4.50 5.25 -7.11
CA GLY A 133 -4.26 5.25 -8.56
C GLY A 133 -3.87 6.60 -9.15
N GLU A 134 -3.34 7.54 -8.35
CA GLU A 134 -3.13 8.93 -8.77
C GLU A 134 -1.66 9.30 -9.04
N ILE A 135 -0.73 8.36 -8.89
CA ILE A 135 0.71 8.63 -9.05
C ILE A 135 1.05 9.22 -10.42
N GLU A 136 0.43 8.75 -11.50
CA GLU A 136 0.65 9.25 -12.85
C GLU A 136 0.14 10.68 -13.05
N ALA A 137 -0.95 11.05 -12.36
CA ALA A 137 -1.45 12.42 -12.38
C ALA A 137 -0.47 13.36 -11.67
N VAL A 138 0.08 12.93 -10.52
CA VAL A 138 1.12 13.65 -9.78
C VAL A 138 2.39 13.81 -10.62
N ARG A 139 2.86 12.74 -11.29
CA ARG A 139 4.03 12.81 -12.20
C ARG A 139 3.84 13.85 -13.31
N ARG A 140 2.67 13.88 -13.95
CA ARG A 140 2.36 14.88 -15.00
C ARG A 140 2.35 16.31 -14.44
N ALA A 141 1.79 16.52 -13.26
CA ALA A 141 1.75 17.84 -12.63
C ALA A 141 3.16 18.32 -12.25
N LEU A 142 4.01 17.45 -11.70
CA LEU A 142 5.41 17.76 -11.39
C LEU A 142 6.21 18.10 -12.66
N HIS A 143 6.02 17.32 -13.72
CA HIS A 143 6.72 17.55 -14.99
C HIS A 143 6.41 18.94 -15.58
N ALA A 144 5.17 19.43 -15.42
CA ALA A 144 4.79 20.78 -15.84
C ALA A 144 5.50 21.91 -15.06
N LEU A 145 6.15 21.58 -13.94
CA LEU A 145 6.87 22.51 -13.06
C LEU A 145 8.39 22.32 -13.12
N ASP A 146 8.89 21.64 -14.15
CA ASP A 146 10.29 21.25 -14.30
C ASP A 146 10.79 20.37 -13.14
N MET A 147 9.93 19.47 -12.65
CA MET A 147 10.23 18.50 -11.59
C MET A 147 9.90 17.07 -12.03
N ASP A 148 10.64 16.09 -11.54
CA ASP A 148 10.37 14.67 -11.78
C ASP A 148 10.26 13.93 -10.46
N LEU A 149 9.43 12.89 -10.48
CA LEU A 149 9.38 11.90 -9.43
C LEU A 149 10.10 10.66 -9.95
N GLU A 150 11.13 10.18 -9.28
CA GLU A 150 11.87 8.98 -9.68
C GLU A 150 11.67 7.90 -8.64
N GLY A 151 11.01 6.81 -9.01
CA GLY A 151 10.87 5.67 -8.12
C GLY A 151 12.11 4.80 -8.13
N LEU A 152 12.06 3.78 -7.28
CA LEU A 152 13.13 2.83 -7.10
C LEU A 152 12.79 1.52 -7.81
N ASP A 153 13.52 1.19 -8.88
CA ASP A 153 13.36 -0.07 -9.60
C ASP A 153 14.38 -1.09 -9.07
N VAL A 154 13.90 -2.18 -8.47
CA VAL A 154 14.75 -3.21 -7.82
C VAL A 154 14.19 -4.60 -8.13
N ASP A 155 15.03 -5.52 -8.58
CA ASP A 155 14.68 -6.92 -8.88
C ASP A 155 13.46 -7.07 -9.82
N GLY A 156 13.30 -6.12 -10.75
CA GLY A 156 12.15 -6.07 -11.67
C GLY A 156 10.85 -5.52 -11.07
N VAL A 157 10.83 -5.17 -9.78
CA VAL A 157 9.75 -4.42 -9.13
C VAL A 157 9.93 -2.95 -9.42
N LYS A 158 8.97 -2.36 -10.14
CA LYS A 158 8.96 -0.93 -10.47
C LYS A 158 8.43 -0.11 -9.31
N ASP A 159 9.01 1.07 -9.10
CA ASP A 159 8.61 2.00 -8.04
C ASP A 159 8.48 1.30 -6.65
N ALA A 160 9.38 0.36 -6.36
CA ALA A 160 9.32 -0.55 -5.22
C ALA A 160 9.10 0.18 -3.89
N GLY A 161 8.15 -0.32 -3.09
CA GLY A 161 7.79 0.27 -1.80
C GLY A 161 7.21 1.66 -1.89
N HIS A 162 6.79 2.06 -3.11
CA HIS A 162 6.23 3.37 -3.44
C HIS A 162 7.07 4.51 -2.84
N SER A 163 8.39 4.34 -2.94
CA SER A 163 9.40 5.30 -2.49
C SER A 163 9.95 6.06 -3.68
N TYR A 164 9.89 7.39 -3.60
CA TYR A 164 10.21 8.25 -4.72
C TYR A 164 11.18 9.37 -4.35
N ARG A 165 12.18 9.60 -5.19
CA ARG A 165 13.05 10.78 -5.12
C ARG A 165 12.47 11.89 -5.97
N LEU A 166 12.51 13.11 -5.45
CA LEU A 166 12.01 14.29 -6.15
C LEU A 166 13.18 15.04 -6.77
N ARG A 167 13.21 15.14 -8.10
CA ARG A 167 14.21 15.91 -8.84
C ARG A 167 13.62 17.20 -9.39
N TYR A 168 14.40 18.27 -9.46
CA TYR A 168 13.91 19.58 -9.88
C TYR A 168 14.97 20.43 -10.57
N SER A 169 14.54 21.26 -11.52
CA SER A 169 15.34 22.33 -12.13
C SER A 169 14.73 23.73 -11.95
N CYS A 170 13.61 23.83 -11.24
CA CYS A 170 13.02 25.10 -10.81
C CYS A 170 13.80 25.72 -9.63
N SER A 171 13.32 26.84 -9.06
CA SER A 171 13.97 27.44 -7.88
C SER A 171 13.79 26.56 -6.63
N ASP A 172 14.76 26.63 -5.71
CA ASP A 172 14.75 25.85 -4.47
C ASP A 172 13.50 26.18 -3.61
N GLU A 173 13.02 27.43 -3.63
CA GLU A 173 11.77 27.83 -2.95
C GLU A 173 10.54 27.18 -3.58
N THR A 174 10.48 27.09 -4.92
CA THR A 174 9.40 26.38 -5.61
C THR A 174 9.45 24.91 -5.26
N ALA A 175 10.62 24.27 -5.38
CA ALA A 175 10.79 22.85 -5.06
C ALA A 175 10.36 22.52 -3.63
N LYS A 176 10.69 23.39 -2.66
CA LYS A 176 10.25 23.24 -1.27
C LYS A 176 8.73 23.30 -1.13
N ARG A 177 8.07 24.30 -1.73
CA ARG A 177 6.61 24.42 -1.69
C ARG A 177 5.91 23.23 -2.34
N VAL A 178 6.47 22.73 -3.45
CA VAL A 178 5.94 21.55 -4.15
C VAL A 178 6.11 20.29 -3.31
N ALA A 179 7.26 20.10 -2.66
CA ALA A 179 7.47 18.98 -1.75
C ALA A 179 6.49 19.01 -0.56
N GLU A 180 6.24 20.19 0.02
CA GLU A 180 5.24 20.36 1.08
C GLU A 180 3.82 20.04 0.58
N ALA A 181 3.48 20.46 -0.64
CA ALA A 181 2.21 20.11 -1.28
C ALA A 181 2.09 18.60 -1.53
N LEU A 182 3.15 17.94 -2.02
CA LEU A 182 3.18 16.50 -2.25
C LEU A 182 2.91 15.70 -0.97
N VAL A 183 3.52 16.11 0.15
CA VAL A 183 3.26 15.49 1.47
C VAL A 183 1.81 15.71 1.92
N ARG A 184 1.24 16.88 1.64
CA ARG A 184 -0.17 17.15 1.93
C ARG A 184 -1.10 16.27 1.10
N GLU A 185 -0.83 16.11 -0.18
CA GLU A 185 -1.62 15.22 -1.04
C GLU A 185 -1.52 13.76 -0.61
N GLU A 186 -0.33 13.30 -0.22
CA GLU A 186 -0.17 11.95 0.34
C GLU A 186 -0.97 11.76 1.63
N ARG A 187 -0.98 12.77 2.50
CA ARG A 187 -1.83 12.74 3.70
C ARG A 187 -3.31 12.63 3.34
N ASN A 188 -3.77 13.44 2.38
CA ASN A 188 -5.17 13.41 1.92
C ASN A 188 -5.52 12.05 1.31
N ALA A 189 -4.62 11.48 0.51
CA ALA A 189 -4.78 10.16 -0.08
C ALA A 189 -4.95 9.06 1.00
N ARG A 190 -4.13 9.10 2.07
CA ARG A 190 -4.27 8.18 3.20
C ARG A 190 -5.59 8.33 3.94
N VAL A 191 -6.08 9.56 4.13
CA VAL A 191 -7.40 9.80 4.73
C VAL A 191 -8.48 9.16 3.86
N ARG A 192 -8.46 9.39 2.55
CA ARG A 192 -9.41 8.77 1.60
C ARG A 192 -9.34 7.25 1.59
N LEU A 193 -8.15 6.66 1.65
CA LEU A 193 -8.00 5.21 1.80
C LEU A 193 -8.69 4.66 3.04
N PHE A 194 -8.71 5.43 4.12
CA PHE A 194 -9.34 5.02 5.37
C PHE A 194 -10.83 5.33 5.46
N GLU A 195 -11.32 6.36 4.77
CA GLU A 195 -12.71 6.83 4.91
C GLU A 195 -13.58 6.42 3.72
N GLU A 196 -13.03 6.50 2.50
CA GLU A 196 -13.77 6.30 1.25
C GLU A 196 -13.44 4.95 0.60
N LEU A 197 -12.18 4.52 0.70
CA LEU A 197 -11.66 3.32 0.02
C LEU A 197 -11.10 2.25 0.98
N PRO A 198 -11.73 1.95 2.14
CA PRO A 198 -11.16 1.05 3.15
C PRO A 198 -10.90 -0.35 2.60
N ARG A 199 -11.71 -0.84 1.65
CA ARG A 199 -11.50 -2.15 1.02
C ARG A 199 -10.24 -2.22 0.17
N VAL A 200 -9.84 -1.12 -0.48
CA VAL A 200 -8.62 -1.08 -1.31
C VAL A 200 -7.40 -1.23 -0.42
N TYR A 201 -7.33 -0.44 0.66
CA TYR A 201 -6.24 -0.53 1.61
C TYR A 201 -6.25 -1.87 2.38
N GLY A 202 -7.43 -2.34 2.78
CA GLY A 202 -7.63 -3.63 3.44
C GLY A 202 -7.14 -4.81 2.60
N ASP A 203 -7.46 -4.85 1.30
CA ASP A 203 -6.98 -5.90 0.38
C ASP A 203 -5.46 -5.85 0.23
N ALA A 204 -4.87 -4.66 0.00
CA ALA A 204 -3.43 -4.49 -0.10
C ALA A 204 -2.71 -4.99 1.17
N LEU A 205 -3.20 -4.59 2.34
CA LEU A 205 -2.68 -4.98 3.64
C LEU A 205 -2.79 -6.49 3.88
N CYS A 206 -3.95 -7.08 3.59
CA CYS A 206 -4.18 -8.52 3.77
C CYS A 206 -3.33 -9.37 2.82
N ARG A 207 -3.17 -8.95 1.56
CA ARG A 207 -2.29 -9.61 0.60
C ARG A 207 -0.84 -9.55 1.05
N ALA A 208 -0.36 -8.39 1.48
CA ALA A 208 0.98 -8.23 2.02
C ALA A 208 1.24 -9.18 3.20
N LEU A 209 0.33 -9.22 4.18
CA LEU A 209 0.43 -10.15 5.31
C LEU A 209 0.40 -11.62 4.87
N ALA A 210 -0.51 -11.99 3.97
CA ALA A 210 -0.66 -13.37 3.52
C ALA A 210 0.59 -13.87 2.80
N ILE A 211 1.20 -13.02 1.96
CA ILE A 211 2.45 -13.32 1.26
C ILE A 211 3.59 -13.46 2.27
N LEU A 212 3.79 -12.47 3.15
CA LEU A 212 4.89 -12.48 4.13
C LEU A 212 4.80 -13.61 5.16
N LYS A 213 3.62 -14.23 5.33
CA LYS A 213 3.41 -15.42 6.17
C LYS A 213 3.70 -16.74 5.46
N ASN A 214 3.61 -16.80 4.12
CA ASN A 214 3.57 -18.06 3.39
C ASN A 214 4.49 -18.16 2.17
N CYS A 215 5.18 -17.08 1.79
CA CYS A 215 6.03 -17.04 0.60
C CYS A 215 7.16 -18.09 0.67
N ARG A 216 7.65 -18.52 -0.50
CA ARG A 216 8.72 -19.52 -0.61
C ARG A 216 10.00 -18.95 -1.21
N LEU A 217 9.85 -17.94 -2.05
CA LEU A 217 10.89 -17.07 -2.54
C LEU A 217 10.39 -15.64 -2.30
N LEU A 218 11.31 -14.73 -2.04
CA LEU A 218 10.99 -13.36 -1.75
C LEU A 218 12.22 -12.51 -2.06
N SER A 219 12.19 -11.70 -3.12
CA SER A 219 13.30 -10.81 -3.47
C SER A 219 13.40 -9.59 -2.54
N PRO A 220 14.53 -8.86 -2.53
CA PRO A 220 14.63 -7.57 -1.84
C PRO A 220 13.55 -6.57 -2.25
N GLY A 221 13.31 -6.40 -3.56
CA GLY A 221 12.31 -5.50 -4.12
C GLY A 221 10.89 -5.86 -3.67
N GLU A 222 10.52 -7.14 -3.75
CA GLU A 222 9.21 -7.63 -3.30
C GLU A 222 9.02 -7.41 -1.79
N LEU A 223 10.02 -7.71 -0.97
CA LEU A 223 9.93 -7.47 0.47
C LEU A 223 9.74 -5.98 0.78
N PHE A 224 10.47 -5.11 0.07
CA PHE A 224 10.35 -3.66 0.26
C PHE A 224 8.94 -3.18 -0.10
N ASP A 225 8.37 -3.71 -1.17
CA ASP A 225 7.01 -3.40 -1.62
C ASP A 225 5.94 -3.89 -0.63
N LEU A 226 6.01 -5.15 -0.20
CA LEU A 226 5.06 -5.76 0.75
C LEU A 226 5.07 -5.06 2.12
N LEU A 227 6.23 -4.56 2.56
CA LEU A 227 6.33 -3.81 3.82
C LEU A 227 5.73 -2.41 3.75
N SER A 228 5.50 -1.86 2.56
CA SER A 228 5.03 -0.49 2.35
C SER A 228 3.63 -0.22 2.92
N PRO A 229 2.56 -0.99 2.60
CA PRO A 229 1.26 -0.81 3.24
C PRO A 229 1.30 -1.18 4.73
N LEU A 230 2.12 -2.16 5.12
CA LEU A 230 2.28 -2.55 6.53
C LEU A 230 2.88 -1.43 7.38
N ARG A 231 3.75 -0.61 6.80
CA ARG A 231 4.35 0.56 7.44
C ARG A 231 3.30 1.57 7.87
N ILE A 232 2.33 1.85 7.00
CA ILE A 232 1.19 2.73 7.33
C ILE A 232 0.36 2.08 8.43
N ALA A 233 -0.01 0.80 8.28
CA ALA A 233 -0.85 0.08 9.25
C ALA A 233 -0.21 0.03 10.65
N ALA A 234 1.09 -0.23 10.73
CA ALA A 234 1.81 -0.24 12.01
C ALA A 234 1.90 1.14 12.65
N LYS A 235 2.01 2.22 11.85
CA LYS A 235 1.99 3.58 12.38
C LYS A 235 0.63 3.94 12.97
N GLU A 236 -0.44 3.53 12.29
CA GLU A 236 -1.83 3.72 12.72
C GLU A 236 -2.28 2.73 13.80
N ARG A 237 -1.37 1.86 14.28
CA ARG A 237 -1.61 0.85 15.32
C ARG A 237 -2.77 -0.09 14.94
N MET A 238 -2.76 -0.55 13.69
CA MET A 238 -3.74 -1.50 13.14
C MET A 238 -3.25 -2.96 13.22
N LEU A 239 -1.99 -3.17 13.62
CA LEU A 239 -1.35 -4.49 13.65
C LEU A 239 -0.94 -4.86 15.07
N ASP A 240 -1.22 -6.10 15.44
CA ASP A 240 -0.67 -6.76 16.62
C ASP A 240 0.54 -7.65 16.23
N GLY A 241 1.46 -7.86 17.17
CA GLY A 241 2.66 -8.68 16.95
C GLY A 241 3.81 -7.98 16.18
N ILE A 242 3.60 -6.74 15.74
CA ILE A 242 4.65 -5.92 15.10
C ILE A 242 4.49 -4.43 15.40
N THR A 243 5.62 -3.74 15.60
CA THR A 243 5.67 -2.30 15.82
C THR A 243 6.16 -1.57 14.58
N PHE A 244 5.78 -0.30 14.45
CA PHE A 244 6.29 0.60 13.40
C PHE A 244 7.81 0.60 13.33
N LYS A 245 8.50 0.69 14.48
CA LYS A 245 9.98 0.67 14.55
C LYS A 245 10.58 -0.63 14.00
N GLN A 246 9.93 -1.77 14.22
CA GLN A 246 10.40 -3.04 13.66
C GLN A 246 10.26 -3.08 12.14
N ILE A 247 9.18 -2.52 11.58
CA ILE A 247 9.04 -2.39 10.12
C ILE A 247 10.10 -1.44 9.56
N GLU A 248 10.31 -0.28 10.17
CA GLU A 248 11.36 0.67 9.73
C GLU A 248 12.75 0.03 9.75
N ASN A 249 13.06 -0.75 10.79
CA ASN A 249 14.32 -1.47 10.88
C ASN A 249 14.45 -2.52 9.76
N MET A 250 13.36 -3.24 9.43
CA MET A 250 13.36 -4.19 8.32
C MET A 250 13.59 -3.47 6.98
N LEU A 251 12.79 -2.44 6.70
CA LEU A 251 12.92 -1.59 5.50
C LEU A 251 14.33 -1.02 5.33
N SER A 252 14.95 -0.58 6.41
CA SER A 252 16.31 -0.02 6.39
C SER A 252 17.40 -1.08 6.18
N SER A 253 17.13 -2.34 6.53
CA SER A 253 18.09 -3.44 6.44
C SER A 253 18.12 -4.15 5.08
N ILE A 254 17.13 -3.89 4.21
CA ILE A 254 17.04 -4.53 2.89
C ILE A 254 18.13 -3.95 1.98
N ASP A 255 18.92 -4.79 1.33
CA ASP A 255 19.87 -4.33 0.31
C ASP A 255 19.09 -4.06 -0.99
N LEU A 256 19.02 -2.79 -1.42
CA LEU A 256 18.36 -2.37 -2.66
C LEU A 256 19.37 -1.94 -3.73
N SER A 257 20.65 -2.32 -3.57
CA SER A 257 21.71 -1.95 -4.52
C SER A 257 21.74 -2.81 -5.79
N GLY A 258 20.87 -3.82 -5.91
CA GLY A 258 20.85 -4.77 -7.03
C GLY A 258 22.06 -5.72 -7.04
N ARG A 259 22.84 -5.79 -5.95
CA ARG A 259 23.99 -6.72 -5.87
C ARG A 259 23.59 -8.18 -6.04
N GLU A 260 22.40 -8.54 -5.58
CA GLU A 260 21.90 -9.91 -5.68
C GLU A 260 21.60 -10.30 -7.13
N ASP A 261 21.31 -9.35 -8.03
CA ASP A 261 21.14 -9.60 -9.46
C ASP A 261 22.40 -10.17 -10.11
N MET A 262 23.58 -9.91 -9.53
CA MET A 262 24.87 -10.40 -10.02
C MET A 262 25.19 -11.84 -9.60
N LEU A 263 24.37 -12.43 -8.71
CA LEU A 263 24.56 -13.81 -8.27
C LEU A 263 24.14 -14.82 -9.36
N GLU A 264 24.59 -16.06 -9.23
CA GLU A 264 24.03 -17.14 -10.06
C GLU A 264 22.60 -17.46 -9.62
N GLN A 265 21.75 -17.93 -10.56
CA GLN A 265 20.32 -18.16 -10.29
C GLN A 265 20.09 -19.04 -9.06
N TYR A 266 20.83 -20.14 -8.94
CA TYR A 266 20.73 -21.05 -7.80
C TYR A 266 21.07 -20.38 -6.47
N GLU A 267 22.04 -19.47 -6.46
CA GLU A 267 22.42 -18.73 -5.25
C GLU A 267 21.39 -17.66 -4.90
N ARG A 268 20.83 -16.95 -5.90
CA ARG A 268 19.70 -16.04 -5.70
C ARG A 268 18.51 -16.76 -5.06
N ASP A 269 18.08 -17.86 -5.66
CA ASP A 269 16.94 -18.65 -5.15
C ASP A 269 17.17 -19.10 -3.70
N ARG A 270 18.41 -19.48 -3.35
CA ARG A 270 18.78 -19.86 -1.98
C ARG A 270 18.67 -18.69 -1.02
N VAL A 271 19.12 -17.49 -1.41
CA VAL A 271 19.04 -16.27 -0.59
C VAL A 271 17.59 -15.83 -0.43
N ASP A 272 16.82 -15.83 -1.52
CA ASP A 272 15.38 -15.50 -1.53
C ASP A 272 14.57 -16.46 -0.66
N ALA A 273 14.86 -17.77 -0.74
CA ALA A 273 14.22 -18.76 0.13
C ALA A 273 14.54 -18.52 1.61
N ALA A 274 15.80 -18.20 1.94
CA ALA A 274 16.19 -17.89 3.31
C ALA A 274 15.51 -16.59 3.82
N ARG A 275 15.35 -15.58 2.94
CA ARG A 275 14.62 -14.35 3.25
C ARG A 275 13.13 -14.64 3.50
N ALA A 276 12.50 -15.43 2.64
CA ALA A 276 11.12 -15.87 2.78
C ALA A 276 10.89 -16.61 4.10
N ASP A 277 11.73 -17.60 4.44
CA ASP A 277 11.62 -18.35 5.70
C ASP A 277 11.82 -17.48 6.95
N LYS A 278 12.65 -16.44 6.85
CA LYS A 278 12.82 -15.46 7.92
C LYS A 278 11.56 -14.60 8.09
N MET A 279 10.95 -14.17 6.97
CA MET A 279 9.74 -13.35 7.00
C MET A 279 8.52 -14.15 7.48
N ASN A 280 8.34 -15.38 6.99
CA ASN A 280 7.26 -16.27 7.41
C ASN A 280 7.26 -16.45 8.93
N ARG A 281 8.43 -16.74 9.51
CA ARG A 281 8.60 -16.85 10.97
C ARG A 281 8.36 -15.52 11.69
N ARG A 282 8.79 -14.40 11.11
CA ARG A 282 8.57 -13.08 11.73
C ARG A 282 7.10 -12.67 11.73
N PHE A 283 6.37 -12.99 10.67
CA PHE A 283 4.99 -12.55 10.46
C PHE A 283 3.95 -13.60 10.87
N GLU A 284 4.37 -14.76 11.39
CA GLU A 284 3.50 -15.86 11.84
C GLU A 284 2.37 -15.35 12.75
N ASP A 285 2.73 -14.61 13.80
CA ASP A 285 1.79 -14.07 14.80
C ASP A 285 1.29 -12.65 14.51
N VAL A 286 1.69 -12.05 13.38
CA VAL A 286 1.26 -10.68 13.04
C VAL A 286 -0.15 -10.72 12.48
N VAL A 287 -1.08 -9.98 13.09
CA VAL A 287 -2.49 -9.95 12.69
C VAL A 287 -3.03 -8.53 12.70
N LEU A 288 -4.16 -8.33 12.02
CA LEU A 288 -4.97 -7.13 12.21
C LEU A 288 -5.57 -7.17 13.62
N ASN A 289 -5.61 -6.03 14.29
CA ASN A 289 -6.37 -5.93 15.54
C ASN A 289 -7.86 -5.73 15.26
N GLU A 290 -8.68 -5.88 16.30
CA GLU A 290 -10.15 -5.80 16.22
C GLU A 290 -10.63 -4.53 15.48
N ARG A 291 -10.06 -3.36 15.82
CA ARG A 291 -10.38 -2.09 15.16
C ARG A 291 -10.09 -2.11 13.65
N ALA A 292 -9.00 -2.74 13.24
CA ALA A 292 -8.63 -2.84 11.84
C ALA A 292 -9.49 -3.88 11.12
N GLU A 293 -9.85 -4.98 11.77
CA GLU A 293 -10.78 -5.97 11.24
C GLU A 293 -12.15 -5.34 10.98
N GLU A 294 -12.75 -4.65 11.95
CA GLU A 294 -14.04 -3.95 11.78
C GLU A 294 -14.04 -2.93 10.63
N LYS A 295 -12.89 -2.30 10.39
CA LYS A 295 -12.77 -1.24 9.40
C LYS A 295 -12.56 -1.78 7.98
N PHE A 296 -11.88 -2.91 7.83
CA PHE A 296 -11.37 -3.37 6.54
C PHE A 296 -11.93 -4.72 6.08
N LEU A 297 -12.49 -5.53 6.97
CA LEU A 297 -13.06 -6.85 6.68
C LEU A 297 -14.59 -6.84 6.82
#